data_AF-A0A2S6IWF6-F1
#
_entry.id   AF-A0A2S6IWF6-F1
#
_cell.length_a   1.000
_cell.length_b   1.000
_cell.length_c   1.000
_cell.angle_alpha   90.00
_cell.angle_beta   90.00
_cell.angle_gamma   90.00
#
_symmetry.space_group_name_H-M   'P 1'
#
loop_
_entity.id
_entity.type
_entity.pdbx_description
1 polymer ?
#
loop_
_entity_poly.entity_id
_entity_poly.type
_entity_poly.pdbx_seq_one_letter_code
_entity_poly.pdbx_strand_id
1 'polypeptide(L)'
;MDYVDTFITVAEDCAAQTGVVPKPRGGRDTVAVLQHRMISAAPYRLTQGDVLFSTWLLQQGVDPATVPPEDPRRAEFFAVDRACLRASPLPKTHGWGLHFDAEGRVALVAVDDPRYADLHDSAGKVVKAMRSSRAR
;
A
#
# COMPACT_ATOMS: atom_id res chain seq x y z
N MET A 1 -5.09 0.71 -12.64
CA MET A 1 -5.10 -0.76 -12.77
C MET A 1 -4.62 -1.34 -11.45
N ASP A 2 -5.43 -2.21 -10.86
CA ASP A 2 -5.11 -2.84 -9.59
C ASP A 2 -4.27 -4.10 -9.78
N TYR A 3 -3.51 -4.45 -8.75
CA TYR A 3 -2.77 -5.70 -8.70
C TYR A 3 -3.73 -6.81 -8.24
N VAL A 4 -3.62 -7.98 -8.84
CA VAL A 4 -4.39 -9.19 -8.54
C VAL A 4 -3.41 -10.36 -8.55
N ASP A 5 -3.55 -11.25 -7.58
CA ASP A 5 -2.67 -12.40 -7.38
C ASP A 5 -1.18 -12.02 -7.52
N THR A 6 -0.81 -10.94 -6.83
CA THR A 6 0.52 -10.32 -6.96
C THR A 6 1.11 -10.04 -5.59
N PHE A 7 2.38 -10.38 -5.42
CA PHE A 7 3.17 -9.95 -4.28
C PHE A 7 4.16 -8.85 -4.69
N ILE A 8 4.03 -7.68 -4.05
CA ILE A 8 5.00 -6.60 -4.16
C ILE A 8 6.01 -6.75 -3.03
N THR A 9 7.24 -7.11 -3.37
CA THR A 9 8.35 -7.17 -2.42
C THR A 9 8.90 -5.78 -2.13
N VAL A 10 9.63 -5.61 -1.04
CA VAL A 10 10.30 -4.35 -0.70
C VAL A 10 11.25 -3.90 -1.81
N ALA A 11 11.51 -2.59 -1.85
CA ALA A 11 12.48 -2.03 -2.80
C ALA A 11 13.86 -2.65 -2.58
N GLU A 12 14.63 -2.76 -3.65
CA GLU A 12 16.01 -3.26 -3.56
C GLU A 12 16.92 -2.37 -2.71
N ASP A 13 16.63 -1.07 -2.66
CA ASP A 13 17.32 -0.10 -1.81
C ASP A 13 16.63 0.10 -0.44
N CYS A 14 15.73 -0.79 -0.04
CA CYS A 14 15.10 -0.75 1.28
C CYS A 14 16.07 -1.26 2.36
N ALA A 15 16.47 -0.39 3.28
CA ALA A 15 17.38 -0.74 4.38
C ALA A 15 16.66 -1.38 5.59
N ALA A 16 15.33 -1.42 5.60
CA ALA A 16 14.56 -1.97 6.72
C ALA A 16 14.66 -3.49 6.73
N GLN A 17 15.06 -4.05 7.88
CA GLN A 17 15.14 -5.50 8.11
C GLN A 17 13.89 -6.08 8.75
N THR A 18 12.97 -5.23 9.18
CA THR A 18 11.68 -5.61 9.77
C THR A 18 10.57 -4.70 9.25
N GLY A 19 9.32 -5.10 9.44
CA GLY A 19 8.16 -4.24 9.22
C GLY A 19 8.12 -3.06 10.20
N VAL A 20 8.60 -1.89 9.78
CA VAL A 20 8.62 -0.68 10.61
C VAL A 20 7.27 0.02 10.55
N VAL A 21 6.55 0.07 11.66
CA VAL A 21 5.30 0.85 11.77
C VAL A 21 5.61 2.33 11.55
N PRO A 22 5.04 2.99 10.51
CA PRO A 22 5.29 4.39 10.24
C PRO A 22 4.79 5.28 11.38
N LYS A 23 5.50 6.38 11.64
CA LYS A 23 5.14 7.36 12.66
C LYS A 23 4.63 8.67 12.03
N PRO A 24 3.70 9.38 12.69
CA PRO A 24 3.30 10.72 12.26
C PRO A 24 4.51 11.66 12.20
N ARG A 25 4.46 12.64 11.29
CA ARG A 25 5.52 13.65 11.12
C ARG A 25 4.91 15.03 11.35
N GLY A 26 5.48 15.80 12.27
CA GLY A 26 4.99 17.15 12.59
C GLY A 26 3.53 17.18 13.05
N GLY A 27 3.10 16.16 13.80
CA GLY A 27 1.73 16.05 14.30
C GLY A 27 0.67 15.65 13.26
N ARG A 28 1.07 15.30 12.03
CA ARG A 28 0.16 14.85 10.97
C ARG A 28 0.47 13.42 10.55
N ASP A 29 -0.58 12.64 10.31
CA ASP A 29 -0.47 11.32 9.71
C ASP A 29 0.05 11.45 8.27
N THR A 30 1.15 10.75 7.97
CA THR A 30 1.69 10.69 6.61
C THR A 30 0.93 9.67 5.78
N VAL A 31 1.08 9.70 4.44
CA VAL A 31 0.54 8.66 3.55
C VAL A 31 0.90 7.24 4.04
N ALA A 32 2.14 7.04 4.49
CA ALA A 32 2.59 5.76 5.02
C ALA A 32 1.80 5.35 6.27
N VAL A 33 1.57 6.29 7.20
CA VAL A 33 0.79 6.03 8.43
C VAL A 33 -0.64 5.66 8.08
N LEU A 34 -1.28 6.44 7.19
CA LEU A 34 -2.67 6.22 6.78
C LEU A 34 -2.84 4.85 6.11
N GLN A 35 -2.00 4.55 5.13
CA GLN A 35 -2.03 3.27 4.42
C GLN A 35 -1.70 2.09 5.34
N HIS A 36 -0.69 2.22 6.20
CA HIS A 36 -0.34 1.19 7.16
C HIS A 36 -1.51 0.87 8.09
N ARG A 37 -2.07 1.90 8.73
CA ARG A 37 -3.19 1.76 9.67
C ARG A 37 -4.37 1.08 8.99
N MET A 38 -4.72 1.51 7.79
CA MET A 38 -5.88 1.02 7.05
C MET A 38 -5.73 -0.45 6.62
N ILE A 39 -4.57 -0.83 6.08
CA ILE A 39 -4.35 -2.19 5.59
C ILE A 39 -4.10 -3.17 6.74
N SER A 40 -3.30 -2.79 7.75
CA SER A 40 -2.99 -3.68 8.88
C SER A 40 -4.19 -3.92 9.80
N ALA A 41 -5.12 -2.97 9.89
CA ALA A 41 -6.34 -3.14 10.68
C ALA A 41 -7.33 -4.14 10.05
N ALA A 42 -7.33 -4.30 8.72
CA ALA A 42 -8.19 -5.23 8.02
C ALA A 42 -7.49 -5.79 6.75
N PRO A 43 -6.56 -6.74 6.90
CA PRO A 43 -5.89 -7.37 5.77
C PRO A 43 -6.90 -8.00 4.81
N TYR A 44 -6.66 -7.88 3.50
CA TYR A 44 -7.54 -8.37 2.43
C TYR A 44 -8.97 -7.82 2.46
N ARG A 45 -9.18 -6.63 3.03
CA ARG A 45 -10.49 -5.96 2.96
C ARG A 45 -10.62 -4.99 1.80
N LEU A 46 -9.54 -4.28 1.49
CA LEU A 46 -9.55 -3.15 0.58
C LEU A 46 -8.70 -3.44 -0.65
N THR A 47 -9.11 -2.95 -1.81
CA THR A 47 -8.27 -2.97 -3.01
C THR A 47 -7.26 -1.83 -3.00
N GLN A 48 -6.31 -1.85 -3.93
CA GLN A 48 -5.41 -0.70 -4.13
C GLN A 48 -6.19 0.59 -4.37
N GLY A 49 -7.20 0.57 -5.24
CA GLY A 49 -8.04 1.73 -5.52
C GLY A 49 -8.67 2.28 -4.24
N ASP A 50 -9.24 1.41 -3.41
CA ASP A 50 -9.88 1.83 -2.16
C ASP A 50 -8.89 2.43 -1.18
N VAL A 51 -7.69 1.85 -1.04
CA VAL A 51 -6.63 2.39 -0.18
C VAL A 51 -6.18 3.77 -0.68
N LEU A 52 -5.95 3.93 -1.99
CA LEU A 52 -5.50 5.20 -2.56
C LEU A 52 -6.56 6.30 -2.39
N PHE A 53 -7.83 5.99 -2.70
CA PHE A 53 -8.93 6.95 -2.58
C PHE A 53 -9.21 7.32 -1.13
N SER A 54 -9.26 6.32 -0.23
CA SER A 54 -9.48 6.57 1.20
C SER A 54 -8.33 7.35 1.83
N THR A 55 -7.08 7.09 1.40
CA THR A 55 -5.93 7.91 1.81
C THR A 55 -6.09 9.36 1.37
N TRP A 56 -6.53 9.59 0.13
CA TRP A 56 -6.76 10.94 -0.38
C TRP A 56 -7.86 11.68 0.39
N LEU A 57 -8.99 11.01 0.67
CA LEU A 57 -10.08 11.58 1.48
C LEU A 57 -9.59 12.00 2.87
N LEU A 58 -8.83 11.13 3.55
CA LEU A 58 -8.27 11.43 4.87
C LEU A 58 -7.31 12.63 4.83
N GLN A 59 -6.54 12.79 3.76
CA GLN A 59 -5.69 13.97 3.57
C GLN A 59 -6.49 15.26 3.38
N GLN A 60 -7.73 15.18 2.87
CA GLN A 60 -8.67 16.30 2.79
C GLN A 60 -9.47 16.51 4.09
N GLY A 61 -9.25 15.68 5.12
CA GLY A 61 -10.02 15.73 6.37
C GLY A 61 -11.42 15.13 6.26
N VAL A 62 -11.68 14.33 5.22
CA VAL A 62 -12.96 13.63 5.02
C VAL A 62 -12.81 12.19 5.53
N ASP A 63 -13.75 11.75 6.36
CA ASP A 63 -13.82 10.36 6.83
C ASP A 63 -14.32 9.43 5.70
N PRO A 64 -13.50 8.48 5.21
CA PRO A 64 -13.91 7.53 4.18
C PRO A 64 -15.15 6.72 4.55
N ALA A 65 -15.43 6.49 5.84
CA ALA A 65 -16.61 5.74 6.28
C ALA A 65 -17.92 6.48 6.01
N THR A 66 -17.87 7.80 5.81
CA THR A 66 -19.03 8.64 5.50
C THR A 66 -19.27 8.82 4.01
N VAL A 67 -18.36 8.32 3.18
CA VAL A 67 -18.39 8.48 1.71
C VAL A 67 -18.91 7.18 1.08
N PRO A 68 -20.00 7.22 0.30
CA PRO A 68 -20.49 6.04 -0.38
C PRO A 68 -19.53 5.59 -1.49
N PRO A 69 -19.49 4.28 -1.84
CA PRO A 69 -18.63 3.76 -2.91
C PRO A 69 -18.82 4.44 -4.28
N GLU A 70 -20.03 4.90 -4.57
CA GLU A 70 -20.43 5.58 -5.80
C GLU A 70 -20.20 7.10 -5.80
N ASP A 71 -19.47 7.65 -4.82
CA ASP A 71 -19.17 9.08 -4.76
C ASP A 71 -18.45 9.57 -6.03
N PRO A 72 -18.93 10.65 -6.69
CA PRO A 72 -18.38 11.14 -7.95
C PRO A 72 -16.91 11.54 -7.85
N ARG A 73 -16.43 11.94 -6.66
CA ARG A 73 -15.01 12.26 -6.42
C ARG A 73 -14.11 11.06 -6.66
N ARG A 74 -14.62 9.83 -6.55
CA ARG A 74 -13.84 8.62 -6.86
C ARG A 74 -13.49 8.56 -8.34
N ALA A 75 -14.46 8.83 -9.21
CA ALA A 75 -14.23 8.88 -10.66
C ALA A 75 -13.27 10.02 -11.02
N GLU A 76 -13.46 11.22 -10.46
CA GLU A 76 -12.56 12.36 -10.65
C GLU A 76 -11.15 12.08 -10.15
N PHE A 77 -11.03 11.40 -8.99
CA PHE A 77 -9.74 11.04 -8.43
C PHE A 77 -8.96 10.11 -9.36
N PHE A 78 -9.62 9.13 -10.00
CA PHE A 78 -8.99 8.19 -10.94
C PHE A 78 -8.94 8.67 -12.39
N ALA A 79 -9.47 9.85 -12.71
CA ALA A 79 -9.36 10.44 -14.04
C ALA A 79 -7.93 10.92 -14.39
N VAL A 80 -7.07 11.06 -13.37
CA VAL A 80 -5.66 11.44 -13.51
C VAL A 80 -4.79 10.27 -13.05
N ASP A 81 -3.66 10.04 -13.72
CA ASP A 81 -2.70 8.99 -13.33
C ASP A 81 -2.26 9.13 -11.88
N ARG A 82 -2.44 8.05 -11.11
CA ARG A 82 -2.03 7.95 -9.71
C ARG A 82 -0.87 7.00 -9.53
N ALA A 83 0.03 7.34 -8.61
CA ALA A 83 1.05 6.42 -8.17
C ALA A 83 0.38 5.21 -7.51
N CYS A 84 0.70 4.01 -8.00
CA CYS A 84 0.24 2.75 -7.43
C CYS A 84 0.92 2.46 -6.08
N LEU A 85 0.42 1.46 -5.33
CA LEU A 85 0.99 1.11 -4.03
C LEU A 85 2.43 0.60 -4.10
N ARG A 86 2.91 0.19 -5.29
CA ARG A 86 4.32 -0.12 -5.55
C ARG A 86 5.26 1.08 -5.28
N ALA A 87 4.73 2.30 -5.32
CA ALA A 87 5.45 3.54 -5.02
C ALA A 87 5.24 4.02 -3.58
N SER A 88 4.44 3.32 -2.77
CA SER A 88 4.17 3.70 -1.38
C SER A 88 5.46 3.65 -0.54
N PRO A 89 5.63 4.54 0.45
CA PRO A 89 6.74 4.43 1.39
C PRO A 89 6.79 3.10 2.14
N LEU A 90 5.67 2.37 2.24
CA LEU A 90 5.59 1.08 2.94
C LEU A 90 6.57 0.04 2.36
N PRO A 91 6.42 -0.39 1.09
CA PRO A 91 7.37 -1.29 0.46
C PRO A 91 8.69 -0.62 0.07
N LYS A 92 8.74 0.72 -0.02
CA LYS A 92 9.97 1.41 -0.40
C LYS A 92 11.01 1.53 0.70
N THR A 93 10.59 1.85 1.93
CA THR A 93 11.53 2.20 3.01
C THR A 93 11.17 1.63 4.38
N HIS A 94 9.95 1.10 4.56
CA HIS A 94 9.47 0.67 5.87
C HIS A 94 9.44 -0.87 6.04
N GLY A 95 10.00 -1.63 5.09
CA GLY A 95 10.14 -3.08 5.24
C GLY A 95 8.81 -3.86 5.13
N TRP A 96 7.82 -3.31 4.42
CA TRP A 96 6.51 -3.96 4.24
C TRP A 96 6.30 -4.42 2.80
N GLY A 97 6.21 -5.72 2.57
CA GLY A 97 5.63 -6.28 1.35
C GLY A 97 4.12 -6.04 1.29
N LEU A 98 3.57 -6.04 0.07
CA LEU A 98 2.14 -5.93 -0.19
C LEU A 98 1.68 -7.16 -0.97
N HIS A 99 0.81 -7.96 -0.37
CA HIS A 99 0.20 -9.09 -1.05
C HIS A 99 -1.21 -8.75 -1.51
N PHE A 100 -1.50 -9.01 -2.78
CA PHE A 100 -2.80 -8.85 -3.41
C PHE A 100 -3.37 -10.22 -3.71
N ASP A 101 -4.53 -10.55 -3.13
CA ASP A 101 -5.20 -11.81 -3.39
C ASP A 101 -5.82 -11.88 -4.80
N ALA A 102 -6.49 -12.99 -5.11
CA ALA A 102 -7.16 -13.21 -6.39
C ALA A 102 -8.30 -12.19 -6.68
N GLU A 103 -8.82 -11.53 -5.64
CA GLU A 103 -9.84 -10.47 -5.75
C GLU A 103 -9.21 -9.07 -5.76
N GLY A 104 -7.88 -8.97 -5.69
CA GLY A 104 -7.12 -7.72 -5.72
C GLY A 104 -7.11 -6.96 -4.39
N ARG A 105 -7.50 -7.62 -3.29
CA ARG A 105 -7.51 -7.03 -1.94
C ARG A 105 -6.13 -7.15 -1.33
N VAL A 106 -5.70 -6.11 -0.61
CA VAL A 106 -4.32 -5.96 -0.16
C VAL A 106 -4.13 -6.33 1.31
N ALA A 107 -2.99 -6.95 1.61
CA ALA A 107 -2.48 -7.17 2.96
C ALA A 107 -1.01 -6.73 3.06
N LEU A 108 -0.60 -6.34 4.27
CA LEU A 108 0.79 -6.05 4.60
C LEU A 108 1.48 -7.30 5.13
N VAL A 109 2.70 -7.54 4.66
CA VAL A 109 3.55 -8.64 5.11
C VAL A 109 4.91 -8.06 5.44
N ALA A 110 5.33 -8.13 6.69
CA ALA A 110 6.63 -7.61 7.11
C ALA A 110 7.76 -8.43 6.47
N VAL A 111 8.89 -7.79 6.15
CA VAL A 111 10.05 -8.48 5.51
C VAL A 111 10.67 -9.57 6.40
N ASP A 112 10.47 -9.49 7.70
CA ASP A 112 10.90 -10.46 8.72
C ASP A 112 9.84 -11.54 9.04
N ASP A 113 8.66 -11.46 8.43
CA ASP A 113 7.62 -12.48 8.60
C ASP A 113 7.93 -13.71 7.73
N PRO A 114 7.86 -14.95 8.26
CA PRO A 114 8.08 -16.17 7.47
C PRO A 114 7.22 -16.23 6.20
N ARG A 115 5.98 -15.71 6.26
CA ARG A 115 5.06 -15.64 5.12
C ARG A 115 5.62 -14.83 3.96
N TYR A 116 6.58 -13.93 4.21
CA TYR A 116 7.19 -13.12 3.18
C TYR A 116 7.96 -13.99 2.17
N ALA A 117 8.73 -14.98 2.66
CA ALA A 117 9.43 -15.92 1.81
C ALA A 117 8.45 -16.86 1.09
N ASP A 118 7.44 -17.36 1.80
CA ASP A 118 6.42 -18.22 1.22
C ASP A 118 5.67 -17.54 0.06
N LEU A 119 5.28 -16.27 0.24
CA LEU A 119 4.60 -15.48 -0.79
C LEU A 119 5.52 -15.09 -1.95
N HIS A 120 6.82 -14.91 -1.70
CA HIS A 120 7.80 -14.71 -2.76
C HIS A 120 7.87 -15.91 -3.71
N ASP A 121 7.70 -17.12 -3.19
CA ASP A 121 7.83 -18.34 -3.99
C ASP A 121 6.49 -18.87 -4.51
N SER A 122 5.37 -18.51 -3.87
CA SER A 122 4.04 -19.05 -4.19
C SER A 122 3.07 -18.08 -4.89
N ALA A 123 3.28 -16.76 -4.82
CA ALA A 123 2.34 -15.81 -5.44
C ALA A 123 2.36 -15.92 -6.97
N GLY A 124 1.20 -15.75 -7.61
CA GLY A 124 1.09 -15.88 -9.08
C GLY A 124 1.96 -14.88 -9.85
N LYS A 125 2.22 -13.71 -9.25
CA LYS A 125 3.16 -12.72 -9.77
C LYS A 125 3.95 -12.06 -8.64
N VAL A 126 5.25 -11.90 -8.83
CA VAL A 126 6.11 -11.17 -7.88
C VAL A 126 6.78 -9.99 -8.56
N VAL A 127 6.68 -8.81 -7.95
CA VAL A 127 7.32 -7.59 -8.43
C VAL A 127 8.00 -6.83 -7.29
N LYS A 128 9.16 -6.22 -7.54
CA LYS A 128 9.83 -5.37 -6.54
C LYS A 128 9.18 -4.00 -6.43
N ALA A 129 9.12 -3.39 -5.25
CA ALA A 129 8.72 -2.00 -5.11
C ALA A 129 9.60 -1.05 -5.94
N MET A 130 9.10 0.16 -6.20
CA MET A 130 9.90 1.18 -6.87
C MET A 130 11.06 1.62 -5.98
N ARG A 131 12.22 1.93 -6.56
CA ARG A 131 13.36 2.43 -5.78
C ARG A 131 13.07 3.77 -5.10
N SER A 132 13.66 3.98 -3.94
CA SER A 132 13.60 5.26 -3.22
C SER A 132 14.47 6.32 -3.88
N SER A 133 15.64 5.91 -4.36
CA SER A 133 16.50 6.69 -5.22
C SER A 133 16.05 6.61 -6.68
N ARG A 134 15.85 7.75 -7.35
CA ARG A 134 15.89 7.75 -8.83
C ARG A 134 17.35 7.49 -9.20
N ALA A 135 17.62 6.41 -9.93
CA ALA A 135 18.94 6.27 -10.55
C ALA A 135 19.20 7.53 -11.37
N ARG A 136 20.26 8.26 -11.01
CA ARG A 136 20.76 9.37 -11.81
C ARG A 136 21.49 8.83 -13.02
#